data_AF-Q3L953-F1
#
_entry.id   AF-Q3L953-F1
#
_cell.length_a   1.000
_cell.length_b   1.000
_cell.length_c   1.000
_cell.angle_alpha   90.00
_cell.angle_beta   90.00
_cell.angle_gamma   90.00
#
_symmetry.space_group_name_H-M   'P 1'
#
loop_
_entity.id
_entity.type
_entity.pdbx_description
1 polymer ?
#
loop_
_entity_poly.entity_id
_entity_poly.type
_entity_poly.pdbx_seq_one_letter_code
_entity_poly.pdbx_strand_id
1 'polypeptide(L)'
;MERNVSWVSTARFEPFLRACDRDEDLAWQLYEWNAKVASALSECFHHTEVLLRNTMMDQLKTTHPLAYPWQRVSEKVAEAADRRRHPTTKVASPDTVISELMLGFWVNLLDKGPENDELWRHCLYRAFPGSPGTRESVHRAVSSMRNLRNRCAHQDSLLEFDPGIELKKLLSLVEWIDPKARTWIESIETVSAVASARPVRPKQDVVVVGASAELAIAMYEKVSAYVCPSERTFASMTYMGFYCDKKIEPFFPLIKEIVVPARWNKTERAALAASADPTDQHVARVMGYGLKNGFDIEDQYQVFLLSDPQSDDTLKHGTSIEHKKVGRGSAFVQNKRYFPHSALMAADDTDHLL
;
A
#
# COMPACT_ATOMS: atom_id res chain seq x y z
N MET A 1 21.25 -17.61 -21.01
CA MET A 1 22.29 -17.80 -19.98
C MET A 1 21.88 -18.98 -19.14
N GLU A 2 22.84 -19.76 -18.65
CA GLU A 2 22.56 -20.87 -17.74
C GLU A 2 22.10 -20.32 -16.38
N ARG A 3 20.96 -20.81 -15.86
CA ARG A 3 20.42 -20.43 -14.56
C ARG A 3 20.30 -21.68 -13.68
N ASN A 4 20.60 -21.56 -12.39
CA ASN A 4 20.64 -22.71 -11.47
C ASN A 4 19.94 -22.41 -10.14
N VAL A 5 18.94 -23.21 -9.77
CA VAL A 5 18.11 -23.01 -8.57
C VAL A 5 18.95 -23.04 -7.27
N SER A 6 20.11 -23.71 -7.28
CA SER A 6 21.02 -23.74 -6.13
C SER A 6 21.57 -22.37 -5.73
N TRP A 7 21.58 -21.38 -6.64
CA TRP A 7 22.08 -20.03 -6.34
C TRP A 7 21.13 -19.20 -5.49
N VAL A 8 19.83 -19.52 -5.49
CA VAL A 8 18.79 -18.75 -4.81
C VAL A 8 18.09 -19.54 -3.70
N SER A 9 18.33 -20.86 -3.62
CA SER A 9 17.61 -21.86 -2.82
C SER A 9 16.20 -22.19 -3.34
N THR A 10 15.82 -23.46 -3.21
CA THR A 10 14.49 -23.96 -3.60
C THR A 10 13.37 -23.21 -2.89
N ALA A 11 13.51 -22.93 -1.59
CA ALA A 11 12.47 -22.27 -0.81
C ALA A 11 12.18 -20.83 -1.29
N ARG A 12 13.20 -20.07 -1.69
CA ARG A 12 13.01 -18.71 -2.23
C ARG A 12 12.49 -18.72 -3.67
N PHE A 13 12.83 -19.74 -4.45
CA PHE A 13 12.40 -19.86 -5.85
C PHE A 13 10.99 -20.43 -6.00
N GLU A 14 10.53 -21.21 -5.02
CA GLU A 14 9.24 -21.90 -5.00
C GLU A 14 8.02 -21.00 -5.28
N PRO A 15 7.89 -19.78 -4.74
CA PRO A 15 6.77 -18.89 -5.08
C PRO A 15 6.70 -18.54 -6.57
N PHE A 16 7.85 -18.38 -7.22
CA PHE A 16 7.96 -18.06 -8.64
C PHE A 16 7.62 -19.28 -9.50
N LEU A 17 8.11 -20.47 -9.13
CA LEU A 17 7.71 -21.73 -9.76
C LEU A 17 6.20 -21.96 -9.71
N ARG A 18 5.58 -21.73 -8.54
CA ARG A 18 4.12 -21.86 -8.40
C ARG A 18 3.36 -20.86 -9.26
N ALA A 19 3.84 -19.62 -9.35
CA ALA A 19 3.21 -18.59 -10.17
C ALA A 19 3.30 -18.87 -11.68
N CYS A 20 4.25 -19.71 -12.10
CA CYS A 20 4.55 -20.05 -13.49
C CYS A 20 4.23 -21.52 -13.85
N ASP A 21 3.35 -22.20 -13.10
CA ASP A 21 2.98 -23.61 -13.37
C ASP A 21 4.19 -24.56 -13.49
N ARG A 22 5.23 -24.31 -12.67
CA ARG A 22 6.51 -25.02 -12.66
C ARG A 22 7.38 -24.81 -13.91
N ASP A 23 7.02 -23.90 -14.81
CA ASP A 23 7.92 -23.46 -15.88
C ASP A 23 9.11 -22.69 -15.28
N GLU A 24 10.28 -23.32 -15.31
CA GLU A 24 11.50 -22.77 -14.71
C GLU A 24 11.97 -21.50 -15.41
N ASP A 25 11.87 -21.41 -16.73
CA ASP A 25 12.35 -20.27 -17.50
C ASP A 25 11.50 -19.02 -17.24
N LEU A 26 10.19 -19.19 -17.16
CA LEU A 26 9.27 -18.11 -16.76
C LEU A 26 9.46 -17.72 -15.29
N ALA A 27 9.64 -18.70 -14.40
CA ALA A 27 9.89 -18.46 -12.99
C ALA A 27 11.18 -17.64 -12.76
N TRP A 28 12.23 -17.93 -13.51
CA TRP A 28 13.48 -17.16 -13.47
C TRP A 28 13.31 -15.73 -13.96
N GLN A 29 12.60 -15.52 -15.08
CA GLN A 29 12.29 -14.18 -15.57
C GLN A 29 11.49 -13.38 -14.53
N LEU A 30 10.52 -14.03 -13.86
CA LEU A 30 9.72 -13.40 -12.82
C LEU A 30 10.54 -13.10 -11.54
N TYR A 31 11.47 -13.98 -11.16
CA TYR A 31 12.41 -13.77 -10.05
C TYR A 31 13.33 -12.58 -10.30
N GLU A 32 13.93 -12.49 -11.50
CA GLU A 32 14.79 -11.38 -11.91
C GLU A 32 13.99 -10.06 -11.96
N TRP A 33 12.75 -10.11 -12.45
CA TRP A 33 11.84 -8.96 -12.42
C TRP A 33 11.50 -8.53 -10.98
N ASN A 34 11.26 -9.46 -10.06
CA ASN A 34 11.04 -9.16 -8.64
C ASN A 34 12.21 -8.40 -8.02
N ALA A 35 13.45 -8.79 -8.34
CA ALA A 35 14.65 -8.06 -7.89
C ALA A 35 14.72 -6.64 -8.47
N LYS A 36 14.37 -6.45 -9.75
CA LYS A 36 14.28 -5.11 -10.38
C LYS A 36 13.24 -4.23 -9.68
N VAL A 37 12.06 -4.78 -9.36
CA VAL A 37 11.01 -4.09 -8.61
C VAL A 37 11.53 -3.67 -7.23
N ALA A 38 12.16 -4.58 -6.49
CA ALA A 38 12.72 -4.29 -5.17
C ALA A 38 13.77 -3.17 -5.23
N SER A 39 14.62 -3.16 -6.28
CA SER A 39 15.61 -2.10 -6.51
C SER A 39 14.95 -0.75 -6.79
N ALA A 40 13.96 -0.70 -7.69
CA ALA A 40 13.26 0.54 -8.05
C ALA A 40 12.48 1.13 -6.85
N LEU A 41 11.82 0.29 -6.07
CA LEU A 41 11.16 0.72 -4.83
C LEU A 41 12.17 1.22 -3.79
N SER A 42 13.35 0.60 -3.71
CA SER A 42 14.40 0.99 -2.76
C SER A 42 14.93 2.41 -3.02
N GLU A 43 14.99 2.85 -4.28
CA GLU A 43 15.30 4.24 -4.64
C GLU A 43 14.26 5.21 -4.06
N CYS A 44 12.97 4.90 -4.24
CA CYS A 44 11.90 5.73 -3.70
C CYS A 44 11.91 5.74 -2.16
N PHE A 45 12.14 4.59 -1.52
CA PHE A 45 12.28 4.51 -0.06
C PHE A 45 13.46 5.32 0.46
N HIS A 46 14.60 5.31 -0.24
CA HIS A 46 15.77 6.10 0.14
C HIS A 46 15.42 7.58 0.27
N HIS A 47 14.77 8.16 -0.75
CA HIS A 47 14.39 9.57 -0.74
C HIS A 47 13.34 9.88 0.33
N THR A 48 12.29 9.06 0.43
CA THR A 48 11.22 9.25 1.40
C THR A 48 11.72 9.12 2.85
N GLU A 49 12.63 8.18 3.13
CA GLU A 49 13.23 8.04 4.46
C GLU A 49 14.01 9.31 4.85
N VAL A 50 14.85 9.85 3.96
CA VAL A 50 15.62 11.06 4.25
C VAL A 50 14.70 12.25 4.49
N LEU A 51 13.69 12.42 3.63
CA LEU A 51 12.67 13.46 3.76
C LEU A 51 11.96 13.37 5.12
N LEU A 52 11.43 12.18 5.44
CA LEU A 52 10.72 11.93 6.70
C LEU A 52 11.57 12.30 7.93
N ARG A 53 12.82 11.85 7.97
CA ARG A 53 13.74 12.11 9.10
C ARG A 53 14.01 13.60 9.26
N ASN A 54 14.33 14.29 8.17
CA ASN A 54 14.65 15.70 8.20
C ASN A 54 13.44 16.53 8.64
N THR A 55 12.26 16.26 8.07
CA THR A 55 11.05 17.01 8.40
C THR A 55 10.59 16.76 9.84
N MET A 56 10.67 15.53 10.34
CA MET A 56 10.38 15.25 11.75
C MET A 56 11.40 15.96 12.66
N MET A 57 12.69 15.93 12.35
CA MET A 57 13.71 16.62 13.14
C MET A 57 13.53 18.14 13.15
N ASP A 58 13.13 18.73 12.03
CA ASP A 58 12.84 20.15 11.94
C ASP A 58 11.71 20.58 12.87
N GLN A 59 10.75 19.70 13.17
CA GLN A 59 9.73 19.98 14.18
C GLN A 59 10.24 19.71 15.60
N LEU A 60 10.95 18.60 15.81
CA LEU A 60 11.45 18.22 17.13
C LEU A 60 12.40 19.28 17.72
N LYS A 61 13.27 19.88 16.89
CA LYS A 61 14.22 20.94 17.31
C LYS A 61 13.53 22.22 17.82
N THR A 62 12.26 22.43 17.49
CA THR A 62 11.50 23.62 17.95
C THR A 62 10.86 23.42 19.32
N THR A 63 10.91 22.19 19.84
CA THR A 63 10.30 21.87 21.13
C THR A 63 11.15 22.42 22.28
N HIS A 64 10.52 23.03 23.27
CA HIS A 64 11.21 23.53 24.44
C HIS A 64 11.91 22.37 25.19
N PRO A 65 13.19 22.48 25.60
CA PRO A 65 13.91 21.39 26.23
C PRO A 65 13.29 20.86 27.54
N LEU A 66 12.52 21.71 28.24
CA LEU A 66 11.79 21.34 29.46
C LEU A 66 10.39 20.77 29.19
N ALA A 67 9.92 20.75 27.94
CA ALA A 67 8.63 20.16 27.59
C ALA A 67 8.72 18.63 27.67
N TYR A 68 7.67 18.01 28.19
CA TYR A 68 7.52 16.56 28.12
C TYR A 68 7.38 16.12 26.65
N PRO A 69 7.98 14.98 26.22
CA PRO A 69 8.72 13.97 26.99
C PRO A 69 10.26 14.11 26.99
N TRP A 70 10.84 15.24 26.54
CA TRP A 70 12.30 15.41 26.34
C TRP A 70 13.17 15.32 27.59
N GLN A 71 12.55 15.32 28.77
CA GLN A 71 13.22 15.09 30.05
C GLN A 71 13.72 13.63 30.19
N ARG A 72 13.26 12.71 29.33
CA ARG A 72 13.73 11.32 29.29
C ARG A 72 14.77 11.14 28.20
N VAL A 73 15.93 10.61 28.58
CA VAL A 73 17.00 10.26 27.63
C VAL A 73 16.54 9.07 26.79
N SER A 74 16.59 9.21 25.47
CA SER A 74 16.42 8.08 24.57
C SER A 74 17.70 7.25 24.54
N GLU A 75 17.65 6.01 25.04
CA GLU A 75 18.79 5.06 25.02
C GLU A 75 19.36 4.91 23.60
N LYS A 76 18.49 4.79 22.59
CA LYS A 76 18.90 4.67 21.18
C LYS A 76 19.67 5.89 20.68
N VAL A 77 19.28 7.09 21.10
CA VAL A 77 19.99 8.34 20.74
C VAL A 77 21.33 8.41 21.46
N ALA A 78 21.38 8.02 22.74
CA ALA A 78 22.62 7.97 23.51
C ALA A 78 23.62 6.96 22.91
N GLU A 79 23.16 5.76 22.57
CA GLU A 79 23.97 4.73 21.90
C GLU A 79 24.48 5.20 20.54
N ALA A 80 23.63 5.84 19.72
CA ALA A 80 24.02 6.37 18.43
C ALA A 80 25.06 7.50 18.58
N ALA A 81 24.89 8.40 19.56
CA ALA A 81 25.87 9.42 19.89
C ALA A 81 27.20 8.82 20.34
N ASP A 82 27.17 7.77 21.16
CA ASP A 82 28.37 7.08 21.64
C ASP A 82 29.16 6.40 20.52
N ARG A 83 28.47 5.73 19.58
CA ARG A 83 29.11 5.13 18.40
C ARG A 83 29.74 6.15 17.46
N ARG A 84 29.24 7.39 17.45
CA ARG A 84 29.63 8.44 16.49
C ARG A 84 30.38 9.61 17.12
N ARG A 85 30.93 9.43 18.34
CA ARG A 85 31.76 10.45 18.99
C ARG A 85 32.96 10.80 18.11
N HIS A 86 33.20 12.08 17.91
CA HIS A 86 34.40 12.53 17.22
C HIS A 86 35.65 12.08 18.00
N PRO A 87 36.72 11.56 17.36
CA PRO A 87 37.89 11.03 18.04
C PRO A 87 38.53 12.02 19.02
N THR A 88 38.54 13.31 18.66
CA THR A 88 39.15 14.38 19.45
C THR A 88 38.19 15.06 20.43
N THR A 89 37.04 15.58 19.97
CA THR A 89 36.12 16.35 20.83
C THR A 89 35.26 15.47 21.72
N LYS A 90 35.19 14.16 21.45
CA LYS A 90 34.32 13.18 22.13
C LYS A 90 32.82 13.52 22.07
N VAL A 91 32.42 14.45 21.19
CA VAL A 91 31.03 14.85 20.95
C VAL A 91 30.62 14.39 19.55
N ALA A 92 29.43 13.81 19.43
CA ALA A 92 28.83 13.49 18.14
C ALA A 92 28.07 14.71 17.59
N SER A 93 28.14 14.94 16.28
CA SER A 93 27.31 15.98 15.66
C SER A 93 25.85 15.51 15.54
N PRO A 94 24.86 16.41 15.66
CA PRO A 94 23.44 16.06 15.51
C PRO A 94 23.16 15.28 14.21
N ASP A 95 23.69 15.74 13.08
CA ASP A 95 23.49 15.12 11.77
C ASP A 95 24.03 13.69 11.73
N THR A 96 25.16 13.45 12.39
CA THR A 96 25.77 12.11 12.45
C THR A 96 24.93 11.17 13.30
N VAL A 97 24.35 11.64 14.40
CA VAL A 97 23.41 10.86 15.22
C VAL A 97 22.14 10.54 14.45
N ILE A 98 21.54 11.53 13.79
CA ILE A 98 20.32 11.36 12.97
C ILE A 98 20.53 10.33 11.86
N SER A 99 21.69 10.36 11.19
CA SER A 99 22.03 9.40 10.12
C SER A 99 22.14 7.95 10.62
N GLU A 100 22.55 7.76 11.88
CA GLU A 100 22.74 6.45 12.52
C GLU A 100 21.41 5.83 12.99
N LEU A 101 20.38 6.66 13.23
CA LEU A 101 19.07 6.20 13.66
C LEU A 101 18.33 5.53 12.48
N MET A 102 18.07 4.23 12.62
CA MET A 102 17.31 3.45 11.64
C MET A 102 15.87 3.96 11.50
N LEU A 103 15.24 3.71 10.34
CA LEU A 103 13.83 4.07 10.09
C LEU A 103 12.88 3.66 11.22
N GLY A 104 13.11 2.51 11.85
CA GLY A 104 12.29 2.02 12.96
C GLY A 104 12.24 2.95 14.19
N PHE A 105 13.28 3.77 14.43
CA PHE A 105 13.25 4.80 15.47
C PHE A 105 12.19 5.87 15.15
N TRP A 106 12.19 6.38 13.93
CA TRP A 106 11.26 7.43 13.46
C TRP A 106 9.82 6.94 13.44
N VAL A 107 9.58 5.70 13.00
CA VAL A 107 8.25 5.08 13.05
C VAL A 107 7.76 4.97 14.49
N ASN A 108 8.63 4.63 15.44
CA ASN A 108 8.26 4.47 16.84
C ASN A 108 7.84 5.79 17.50
N LEU A 109 8.34 6.95 17.06
CA LEU A 109 7.85 8.26 17.52
C LEU A 109 6.39 8.55 17.12
N LEU A 110 5.87 7.83 16.13
CA LEU A 110 4.49 7.93 15.66
C LEU A 110 3.61 6.83 16.27
N ASP A 111 4.18 5.86 16.99
CA ASP A 111 3.45 4.73 17.58
C ASP A 111 2.59 5.18 18.77
N LYS A 112 1.65 4.33 19.21
CA LYS A 112 0.77 4.63 20.33
C LYS A 112 1.54 4.72 21.65
N GLY A 113 1.33 5.81 22.38
CA GLY A 113 1.88 6.00 23.71
C GLY A 113 1.68 7.44 24.20
N PRO A 114 1.60 7.67 25.52
CA PRO A 114 1.35 9.01 26.06
C PRO A 114 2.42 10.03 25.60
N GLU A 115 3.70 9.62 25.60
CA GLU A 115 4.82 10.44 25.16
C GLU A 115 4.72 10.82 23.68
N ASN A 116 4.42 9.85 22.82
CA ASN A 116 4.28 10.06 21.38
C ASN A 116 3.03 10.87 21.04
N ASP A 117 1.93 10.68 21.78
CA ASP A 117 0.71 11.48 21.64
C ASP A 117 0.98 12.95 21.99
N GLU A 118 1.80 13.20 23.02
CA GLU A 118 2.23 14.56 23.35
C GLU A 118 3.16 15.14 22.29
N LEU A 119 4.17 14.39 21.82
CA LEU A 119 5.03 14.84 20.71
C LEU A 119 4.22 15.18 19.46
N TRP A 120 3.25 14.34 19.12
CA TRP A 120 2.32 14.57 18.03
C TRP A 120 1.55 15.87 18.21
N ARG A 121 0.86 16.05 19.33
CA ARG A 121 0.03 17.25 19.58
C ARG A 121 0.85 18.55 19.59
N HIS A 122 2.08 18.51 20.09
CA HIS A 122 2.88 19.72 20.24
C HIS A 122 3.67 20.09 18.99
N CYS A 123 4.23 19.12 18.25
CA CYS A 123 5.15 19.42 17.15
C CYS A 123 5.04 18.49 15.94
N LEU A 124 4.95 17.17 16.11
CA LEU A 124 5.13 16.25 14.98
C LEU A 124 3.98 16.29 13.96
N TYR A 125 2.77 16.70 14.33
CA TYR A 125 1.69 16.89 13.35
C TYR A 125 2.06 17.90 12.24
N ARG A 126 2.94 18.86 12.56
CA ARG A 126 3.43 19.89 11.60
C ARG A 126 4.41 19.34 10.58
N ALA A 127 4.97 18.15 10.81
CA ALA A 127 5.79 17.46 9.81
C ALA A 127 4.93 16.88 8.68
N PHE A 128 3.61 16.79 8.87
CA PHE A 128 2.68 16.22 7.91
C PHE A 128 1.50 17.17 7.64
N PRO A 129 1.75 18.39 7.14
CA PRO A 129 0.71 19.40 6.93
C PRO A 129 -0.40 18.95 5.98
N GLY A 130 -0.11 18.01 5.06
CA GLY A 130 -1.08 17.46 4.12
C GLY A 130 -1.80 16.18 4.58
N SER A 131 -1.52 15.69 5.79
CA SER A 131 -2.10 14.44 6.29
C SER A 131 -3.59 14.55 6.64
N PRO A 132 -4.32 13.43 6.80
CA PRO A 132 -5.69 13.40 7.30
C PRO A 132 -5.86 13.93 8.74
N GLY A 133 -4.77 14.25 9.44
CA GLY A 133 -4.79 14.95 10.73
C GLY A 133 -4.50 14.09 11.96
N THR A 134 -4.50 12.76 11.84
CA THR A 134 -4.27 11.86 12.98
C THR A 134 -2.88 11.22 12.97
N ARG A 135 -2.31 11.07 14.17
CA ARG A 135 -1.06 10.33 14.39
C ARG A 135 -1.17 8.90 13.86
N GLU A 136 -2.31 8.26 14.14
CA GLU A 136 -2.55 6.86 13.80
C GLU A 136 -2.51 6.62 12.29
N SER A 137 -3.11 7.50 11.48
CA SER A 137 -3.09 7.35 10.02
C SER A 137 -1.69 7.55 9.44
N VAL A 138 -0.92 8.52 9.96
CA VAL A 138 0.48 8.68 9.57
C VAL A 138 1.32 7.49 10.01
N HIS A 139 1.14 7.01 11.24
CA HIS A 139 1.84 5.83 11.75
C HIS A 139 1.57 4.59 10.90
N ARG A 140 0.32 4.35 10.49
CA ARG A 140 -0.06 3.23 9.63
C ARG A 140 0.57 3.32 8.26
N ALA A 141 0.55 4.50 7.61
CA ALA A 141 1.21 4.70 6.32
C ALA A 141 2.73 4.49 6.38
N VAL A 142 3.40 5.10 7.38
CA VAL A 142 4.85 4.96 7.57
C VAL A 142 5.23 3.52 7.96
N SER A 143 4.39 2.84 8.75
CA SER A 143 4.58 1.42 9.09
C SER A 143 4.44 0.50 7.88
N SER A 144 3.45 0.76 7.02
CA SER A 144 3.26 0.04 5.77
C SER A 144 4.50 0.17 4.87
N MET A 145 4.97 1.41 4.66
CA MET A 145 6.22 1.69 3.94
C MET A 145 7.41 0.94 4.54
N ARG A 146 7.60 1.00 5.87
CA ARG A 146 8.69 0.31 6.56
C ARG A 146 8.65 -1.20 6.32
N ASN A 147 7.47 -1.80 6.39
CA ASN A 147 7.30 -3.25 6.22
C ASN A 147 7.66 -3.68 4.78
N LEU A 148 7.18 -2.94 3.76
CA LEU A 148 7.53 -3.22 2.36
C LEU A 148 9.00 -2.98 2.06
N ARG A 149 9.58 -1.89 2.59
CA ARG A 149 11.01 -1.59 2.49
C ARG A 149 11.86 -2.71 3.10
N ASN A 150 11.50 -3.20 4.28
CA ASN A 150 12.19 -4.32 4.91
C ASN A 150 12.08 -5.59 4.07
N ARG A 151 10.91 -5.85 3.46
CA ARG A 151 10.72 -6.97 2.55
C ARG A 151 11.65 -6.93 1.35
N CYS A 152 11.80 -5.74 0.73
CA CYS A 152 12.77 -5.50 -0.35
C CYS A 152 14.22 -5.75 0.14
N ALA A 153 14.59 -5.21 1.30
CA ALA A 153 15.94 -5.37 1.86
C ALA A 153 16.28 -6.84 2.18
N HIS A 154 15.29 -7.64 2.58
CA HIS A 154 15.44 -9.08 2.85
C HIS A 154 15.37 -9.98 1.60
N GLN A 155 15.27 -9.38 0.40
CA GLN A 155 15.20 -10.09 -0.88
C GLN A 155 14.05 -11.12 -0.91
N ASP A 156 12.92 -10.76 -0.31
CA ASP A 156 11.74 -11.62 -0.24
C ASP A 156 10.85 -11.43 -1.49
N SER A 157 9.90 -12.33 -1.68
CA SER A 157 8.94 -12.28 -2.77
C SER A 157 7.99 -11.09 -2.63
N LEU A 158 7.82 -10.34 -3.72
CA LEU A 158 6.88 -9.23 -3.86
C LEU A 158 5.65 -9.61 -4.68
N LEU A 159 5.45 -10.90 -4.99
CA LEU A 159 4.33 -11.35 -5.85
C LEU A 159 2.94 -11.06 -5.27
N GLU A 160 2.85 -10.87 -3.95
CA GLU A 160 1.60 -10.50 -3.25
C GLU A 160 1.31 -8.99 -3.26
N PHE A 161 2.17 -8.19 -3.91
CA PHE A 161 2.07 -6.74 -4.01
C PHE A 161 2.05 -6.29 -5.46
N ASP A 162 1.22 -5.30 -5.74
CA ASP A 162 1.25 -4.56 -6.99
C ASP A 162 2.19 -3.35 -6.80
N PRO A 163 3.33 -3.30 -7.51
CA PRO A 163 4.31 -2.24 -7.29
C PRO A 163 3.77 -0.84 -7.61
N GLY A 164 2.83 -0.72 -8.54
CA GLY A 164 2.22 0.55 -8.90
C GLY A 164 1.29 1.07 -7.80
N ILE A 165 0.52 0.19 -7.17
CA ILE A 165 -0.29 0.54 -5.99
C ILE A 165 0.60 1.00 -4.84
N GLU A 166 1.68 0.25 -4.55
CA GLU A 166 2.58 0.57 -3.44
C GLU A 166 3.36 1.88 -3.67
N LEU A 167 3.77 2.16 -4.92
CA LEU A 167 4.33 3.47 -5.29
C LEU A 167 3.31 4.60 -5.02
N LYS A 168 2.06 4.43 -5.45
CA LYS A 168 1.00 5.45 -5.24
C LYS A 168 0.75 5.72 -3.75
N LYS A 169 0.78 4.68 -2.90
CA LYS A 169 0.72 4.85 -1.43
C LYS A 169 1.91 5.65 -0.89
N LEU A 170 3.11 5.34 -1.37
CA LEU A 170 4.33 6.05 -0.99
C LEU A 170 4.27 7.53 -1.40
N LEU A 171 3.89 7.82 -2.65
CA LEU A 171 3.78 9.19 -3.16
C LEU A 171 2.73 9.99 -2.39
N SER A 172 1.62 9.37 -2.01
CA SER A 172 0.60 10.02 -1.18
C SER A 172 1.08 10.31 0.25
N LEU A 173 1.93 9.45 0.84
CA LEU A 173 2.62 9.76 2.10
C LEU A 173 3.62 10.92 1.93
N VAL A 174 4.37 10.95 0.84
CA VAL A 174 5.31 12.05 0.55
C VAL A 174 4.56 13.37 0.39
N GLU A 175 3.39 13.36 -0.25
CA GLU A 175 2.54 14.55 -0.40
C GLU A 175 2.06 15.10 0.94
N TRP A 176 1.89 14.25 1.95
CA TRP A 176 1.55 14.71 3.30
C TRP A 176 2.66 15.55 3.92
N ILE A 177 3.92 15.28 3.55
CA ILE A 177 5.09 16.02 4.01
C ILE A 177 5.30 17.26 3.15
N ASP A 178 5.47 17.08 1.83
CA ASP A 178 5.68 18.17 0.87
C ASP A 178 5.23 17.76 -0.55
N PRO A 179 4.21 18.44 -1.13
CA PRO A 179 3.76 18.20 -2.51
C PRO A 179 4.85 18.37 -3.58
N LYS A 180 5.86 19.23 -3.33
CA LYS A 180 6.99 19.40 -4.26
C LYS A 180 7.91 18.19 -4.23
N ALA A 181 8.10 17.59 -3.06
CA ALA A 181 8.87 16.35 -2.94
C ALA A 181 8.15 15.18 -3.62
N ARG A 182 6.81 15.12 -3.56
CA ARG A 182 6.01 14.15 -4.34
C ARG A 182 6.32 14.27 -5.82
N THR A 183 6.18 15.48 -6.37
CA THR A 183 6.41 15.77 -7.79
C THR A 183 7.84 15.40 -8.21
N TRP A 184 8.83 15.68 -7.37
CA TRP A 184 10.21 15.32 -7.63
C TRP A 184 10.44 13.81 -7.65
N ILE A 185 9.97 13.07 -6.63
CA ILE A 185 10.12 11.60 -6.58
C ILE A 185 9.39 10.94 -7.76
N GLU A 186 8.19 11.40 -8.08
CA GLU A 186 7.42 10.93 -9.24
C GLU A 186 8.13 11.20 -10.58
N SER A 187 8.97 12.24 -10.67
CA SER A 187 9.73 12.55 -11.89
C SER A 187 10.97 11.66 -12.12
N ILE A 188 11.46 10.98 -11.07
CA ILE A 188 12.68 10.16 -11.13
C ILE A 188 12.42 8.67 -10.92
N GLU A 189 11.25 8.30 -10.40
CA GLU A 189 10.92 6.91 -10.10
C GLU A 189 10.95 6.03 -11.36
N THR A 190 11.41 4.79 -11.20
CA THR A 190 11.45 3.78 -12.27
C THR A 190 10.52 2.60 -12.00
N VAL A 191 9.77 2.64 -10.89
CA VAL A 191 8.86 1.58 -10.45
C VAL A 191 7.74 1.38 -11.47
N SER A 192 7.16 2.46 -12.01
CA SER A 192 6.09 2.39 -13.02
C SER A 192 6.56 1.63 -14.27
N ALA A 193 7.73 2.00 -14.81
CA ALA A 193 8.29 1.35 -15.99
C ALA A 193 8.63 -0.12 -15.73
N VAL A 194 9.24 -0.43 -14.58
CA VAL A 194 9.56 -1.81 -14.20
C VAL A 194 8.29 -2.63 -13.99
N ALA A 195 7.26 -2.07 -13.36
CA ALA A 195 5.99 -2.75 -13.12
C ALA A 195 5.29 -3.13 -14.44
N SER A 196 5.26 -2.21 -15.42
CA SER A 196 4.71 -2.48 -16.74
C SER A 196 5.50 -3.53 -17.53
N ALA A 197 6.79 -3.69 -17.25
CA ALA A 197 7.66 -4.68 -17.89
C ALA A 197 7.59 -6.08 -17.23
N ARG A 198 6.51 -6.39 -16.49
CA ARG A 198 6.32 -7.70 -15.86
C ARG A 198 6.30 -8.82 -16.92
N PRO A 199 7.18 -9.84 -16.84
CA PRO A 199 7.34 -10.83 -17.91
C PRO A 199 6.20 -11.86 -17.95
N VAL A 200 5.58 -12.14 -16.80
CA VAL A 200 4.53 -13.16 -16.66
C VAL A 200 3.27 -12.51 -16.13
N ARG A 201 2.19 -12.59 -16.90
CA ARG A 201 0.86 -12.11 -16.47
C ARG A 201 0.40 -12.92 -15.25
N PRO A 202 -0.23 -12.29 -14.25
CA PRO A 202 -0.83 -13.02 -13.15
C PRO A 202 -1.84 -14.06 -13.66
N LYS A 203 -1.64 -15.34 -13.32
CA LYS A 203 -2.59 -16.41 -13.66
C LYS A 203 -3.89 -16.28 -12.87
N GLN A 204 -3.79 -15.85 -11.62
CA GLN A 204 -4.94 -15.52 -10.79
C GLN A 204 -5.24 -14.02 -10.94
N ASP A 205 -5.93 -13.68 -12.01
CA ASP A 205 -6.16 -12.30 -12.46
C ASP A 205 -7.45 -11.68 -11.92
N VAL A 206 -8.25 -12.43 -11.16
CA VAL A 206 -9.43 -11.93 -10.45
C VAL A 206 -9.18 -11.91 -8.96
N VAL A 207 -9.37 -10.76 -8.32
CA VAL A 207 -9.45 -10.67 -6.85
C VAL A 207 -10.91 -10.65 -6.41
N VAL A 208 -11.33 -11.62 -5.59
CA VAL A 208 -12.65 -11.62 -4.96
C VAL A 208 -12.52 -11.10 -3.54
N VAL A 209 -13.24 -10.04 -3.20
CA VAL A 209 -13.23 -9.40 -1.86
C VAL A 209 -14.45 -9.82 -1.04
N GLY A 210 -14.25 -10.16 0.24
CA GLY A 210 -15.32 -10.67 1.13
C GLY A 210 -15.70 -9.75 2.30
N ALA A 211 -14.76 -8.99 2.84
CA ALA A 211 -15.04 -8.08 3.95
C ALA A 211 -15.79 -6.84 3.46
N SER A 212 -16.90 -6.51 4.13
CA SER A 212 -17.76 -5.34 3.81
C SER A 212 -18.38 -5.37 2.40
N ALA A 213 -18.66 -6.57 1.88
CA ALA A 213 -19.10 -6.75 0.51
C ALA A 213 -20.42 -6.03 0.19
N GLU A 214 -21.37 -5.90 1.13
CA GLU A 214 -22.61 -5.14 0.90
C GLU A 214 -22.33 -3.66 0.55
N LEU A 215 -21.49 -2.99 1.34
CA LEU A 215 -21.08 -1.61 1.07
C LEU A 215 -20.22 -1.52 -0.20
N ALA A 216 -19.39 -2.53 -0.45
CA ALA A 216 -18.55 -2.61 -1.65
C ALA A 216 -19.40 -2.76 -2.93
N ILE A 217 -20.42 -3.61 -2.90
CA ILE A 217 -21.37 -3.82 -4.00
C ILE A 217 -22.18 -2.53 -4.20
N ALA A 218 -22.69 -1.91 -3.14
CA ALA A 218 -23.42 -0.65 -3.25
C ALA A 218 -22.55 0.49 -3.85
N MET A 219 -21.27 0.57 -3.45
CA MET A 219 -20.29 1.50 -4.05
C MET A 219 -20.09 1.19 -5.54
N TYR A 220 -19.92 -0.09 -5.89
CA TYR A 220 -19.73 -0.51 -7.27
C TYR A 220 -20.96 -0.20 -8.15
N GLU A 221 -22.16 -0.56 -7.71
CA GLU A 221 -23.40 -0.31 -8.43
C GLU A 221 -23.66 1.20 -8.63
N LYS A 222 -23.27 2.03 -7.65
CA LYS A 222 -23.58 3.45 -7.69
C LYS A 222 -22.57 4.31 -8.44
N VAL A 223 -21.28 3.99 -8.30
CA VAL A 223 -20.18 4.82 -8.80
C VAL A 223 -19.09 4.01 -9.51
N SER A 224 -19.33 2.74 -9.85
CA SER A 224 -18.40 1.86 -10.58
C SER A 224 -17.00 1.88 -9.94
N ALA A 225 -16.96 1.70 -8.63
CA ALA A 225 -15.70 1.71 -7.89
C ALA A 225 -15.72 0.80 -6.67
N TYR A 226 -14.53 0.44 -6.22
CA TYR A 226 -14.30 -0.19 -4.93
C TYR A 226 -13.34 0.65 -4.11
N VAL A 227 -13.65 0.85 -2.82
CA VAL A 227 -12.84 1.66 -1.90
C VAL A 227 -12.49 0.81 -0.69
N CYS A 228 -11.23 0.84 -0.29
CA CYS A 228 -10.80 0.18 0.93
C CYS A 228 -9.61 0.90 1.59
N PRO A 229 -9.32 0.63 2.87
CA PRO A 229 -8.15 1.20 3.53
C PRO A 229 -6.86 0.90 2.75
N SER A 230 -5.97 1.89 2.66
CA SER A 230 -4.70 1.83 1.93
C SER A 230 -3.74 0.77 2.48
N GLU A 231 -3.87 0.37 3.73
CA GLU A 231 -3.05 -0.72 4.32
C GLU A 231 -3.31 -2.08 3.69
N ARG A 232 -4.45 -2.27 3.01
CA ARG A 232 -4.71 -3.52 2.30
C ARG A 232 -3.74 -3.65 1.14
N THR A 233 -3.01 -4.75 1.12
CA THR A 233 -2.13 -5.11 0.02
C THR A 233 -2.89 -5.91 -1.03
N PHE A 234 -2.49 -5.77 -2.28
CA PHE A 234 -3.04 -6.52 -3.40
C PHE A 234 -1.90 -6.96 -4.32
N ALA A 235 -1.91 -8.21 -4.77
CA ALA A 235 -1.12 -8.63 -5.93
C ALA A 235 -1.63 -7.96 -7.21
N SER A 236 -0.83 -7.94 -8.28
CA SER A 236 -1.32 -7.48 -9.58
C SER A 236 -2.51 -8.32 -10.05
N MET A 237 -3.57 -7.65 -10.50
CA MET A 237 -4.83 -8.26 -10.95
C MET A 237 -5.47 -7.43 -12.07
N THR A 238 -6.39 -8.05 -12.79
CA THR A 238 -7.12 -7.45 -13.92
C THR A 238 -8.57 -7.18 -13.56
N TYR A 239 -9.22 -8.11 -12.86
CA TYR A 239 -10.65 -8.02 -12.53
C TYR A 239 -10.88 -8.08 -11.02
N MET A 240 -12.03 -7.59 -10.60
CA MET A 240 -12.49 -7.63 -9.21
C MET A 240 -13.83 -8.34 -9.11
N GLY A 241 -14.00 -9.22 -8.13
CA GLY A 241 -15.28 -9.83 -7.77
C GLY A 241 -15.64 -9.56 -6.31
N PHE A 242 -16.90 -9.83 -5.97
CA PHE A 242 -17.45 -9.58 -4.64
C PHE A 242 -18.04 -10.85 -4.06
N TYR A 243 -17.75 -11.14 -2.79
CA TYR A 243 -18.32 -12.26 -2.06
C TYR A 243 -19.15 -11.76 -0.88
N CYS A 244 -20.47 -11.94 -0.95
CA CYS A 244 -21.43 -11.54 0.06
C CYS A 244 -22.42 -12.67 0.30
N ASP A 245 -22.98 -12.80 1.51
CA ASP A 245 -24.08 -13.75 1.79
C ASP A 245 -23.87 -15.18 1.28
N LYS A 246 -22.63 -15.69 1.42
CA LYS A 246 -22.21 -17.02 0.95
C LYS A 246 -22.26 -17.22 -0.56
N LYS A 247 -22.21 -16.16 -1.35
CA LYS A 247 -22.13 -16.26 -2.81
C LYS A 247 -21.06 -15.32 -3.36
N ILE A 248 -20.39 -15.75 -4.43
CA ILE A 248 -19.64 -14.84 -5.28
C ILE A 248 -20.62 -14.25 -6.29
N GLU A 249 -20.66 -12.92 -6.37
CA GLU A 249 -21.53 -12.23 -7.32
C GLU A 249 -21.14 -12.53 -8.77
N PRO A 250 -22.12 -12.59 -9.69
CA PRO A 250 -21.92 -13.12 -11.04
C PRO A 250 -21.27 -12.12 -12.00
N PHE A 251 -20.57 -11.11 -11.48
CA PHE A 251 -19.93 -10.08 -12.28
C PHE A 251 -18.53 -9.79 -11.77
N PHE A 252 -17.62 -9.60 -12.71
CA PHE A 252 -16.22 -9.32 -12.44
C PHE A 252 -15.78 -8.11 -13.28
N PRO A 253 -16.01 -6.87 -12.80
CA PRO A 253 -15.56 -5.67 -13.49
C PRO A 253 -14.05 -5.64 -13.72
N LEU A 254 -13.67 -5.10 -14.87
CA LEU A 254 -12.29 -4.72 -15.18
C LEU A 254 -11.85 -3.59 -14.26
N ILE A 255 -10.65 -3.73 -13.68
CA ILE A 255 -9.99 -2.65 -12.96
C ILE A 255 -9.35 -1.73 -14.00
N LYS A 256 -9.98 -0.57 -14.22
CA LYS A 256 -9.53 0.42 -15.20
C LYS A 256 -8.35 1.21 -14.67
N GLU A 257 -8.44 1.63 -13.41
CA GLU A 257 -7.41 2.42 -12.76
C GLU A 257 -7.46 2.24 -11.25
N ILE A 258 -6.33 2.46 -10.59
CA ILE A 258 -6.21 2.45 -9.14
C ILE A 258 -5.60 3.78 -8.71
N VAL A 259 -6.29 4.49 -7.84
CA VAL A 259 -5.88 5.80 -7.33
C VAL A 259 -5.75 5.73 -5.82
N VAL A 260 -4.67 6.30 -5.28
CA VAL A 260 -4.50 6.46 -3.83
C VAL A 260 -4.54 7.95 -3.54
N PRO A 261 -5.72 8.56 -3.32
CA PRO A 261 -5.79 9.99 -3.04
C PRO A 261 -4.99 10.29 -1.77
N ALA A 262 -4.29 11.43 -1.76
CA ALA A 262 -3.58 11.85 -0.55
C ALA A 262 -4.55 12.08 0.60
N ARG A 263 -5.75 12.58 0.32
CA ARG A 263 -6.71 12.96 1.34
C ARG A 263 -8.10 12.41 1.01
N TRP A 264 -8.88 12.11 2.04
CA TRP A 264 -10.28 11.72 1.88
C TRP A 264 -11.20 12.75 2.51
N ASN A 265 -11.37 13.91 1.88
CA ASN A 265 -12.17 14.98 2.46
C ASN A 265 -12.88 15.84 1.41
N LYS A 266 -13.74 16.75 1.88
CA LYS A 266 -14.56 17.61 1.01
C LYS A 266 -13.73 18.55 0.13
N THR A 267 -12.57 18.99 0.61
CA THR A 267 -11.66 19.89 -0.11
C THR A 267 -11.01 19.15 -1.26
N GLU A 268 -10.45 17.97 -1.00
CA GLU A 268 -9.85 17.10 -2.02
C GLU A 268 -10.88 16.75 -3.10
N ARG A 269 -12.09 16.36 -2.68
CA ARG A 269 -13.20 16.09 -3.60
C ARG A 269 -13.50 17.26 -4.52
N ALA A 270 -13.50 18.49 -3.99
CA ALA A 270 -13.80 19.68 -4.77
C ALA A 270 -12.67 20.00 -5.77
N ALA A 271 -11.41 19.81 -5.38
CA ALA A 271 -10.26 19.95 -6.26
C ALA A 271 -10.30 18.93 -7.42
N LEU A 272 -10.53 17.65 -7.11
CA LEU A 272 -10.66 16.58 -8.09
C LEU A 272 -11.84 16.81 -9.05
N ALA A 273 -12.97 17.30 -8.54
CA ALA A 273 -14.14 17.62 -9.38
C ALA A 273 -13.89 18.78 -10.36
N ALA A 274 -12.96 19.69 -10.03
CA ALA A 274 -12.59 20.81 -10.89
C ALA A 274 -11.47 20.46 -11.89
N SER A 275 -10.86 19.28 -11.76
CA SER A 275 -9.81 18.79 -12.68
C SER A 275 -10.37 18.55 -14.08
N ALA A 276 -9.51 18.72 -15.09
CA ALA A 276 -9.82 18.35 -16.47
C ALA A 276 -9.65 16.84 -16.74
N ASP A 277 -9.00 16.12 -15.83
CA ASP A 277 -8.79 14.67 -15.94
C ASP A 277 -10.09 13.89 -15.63
N PRO A 278 -10.59 13.07 -16.57
CA PRO A 278 -11.74 12.20 -16.33
C PRO A 278 -11.58 11.26 -15.12
N THR A 279 -10.35 10.81 -14.84
CA THR A 279 -10.04 9.95 -13.69
C THR A 279 -10.28 10.71 -12.40
N ASP A 280 -9.74 11.93 -12.26
CA ASP A 280 -9.96 12.79 -11.10
C ASP A 280 -11.45 13.05 -10.86
N GLN A 281 -12.18 13.38 -11.94
CA GLN A 281 -13.63 13.60 -11.85
C GLN A 281 -14.39 12.35 -11.39
N HIS A 282 -13.93 11.15 -11.77
CA HIS A 282 -14.50 9.89 -11.28
C HIS A 282 -14.18 9.68 -9.81
N VAL A 283 -12.92 9.85 -9.39
CA VAL A 283 -12.52 9.77 -7.97
C VAL A 283 -13.32 10.76 -7.13
N ALA A 284 -13.59 11.98 -7.63
CA ALA A 284 -14.43 12.96 -6.94
C ALA A 284 -15.87 12.46 -6.70
N ARG A 285 -16.47 11.74 -7.68
CA ARG A 285 -17.78 11.11 -7.51
C ARG A 285 -17.73 9.99 -6.47
N VAL A 286 -16.70 9.14 -6.53
CA VAL A 286 -16.49 8.03 -5.58
C VAL A 286 -16.32 8.57 -4.16
N MET A 287 -15.45 9.57 -3.97
CA MET A 287 -15.24 10.23 -2.68
C MET A 287 -16.52 10.90 -2.18
N GLY A 288 -17.28 11.54 -3.07
CA GLY A 288 -18.58 12.13 -2.74
C GLY A 288 -19.61 11.11 -2.26
N TYR A 289 -19.62 9.91 -2.81
CA TYR A 289 -20.47 8.81 -2.33
C TYR A 289 -19.94 8.24 -1.00
N GLY A 290 -18.64 7.95 -0.89
CA GLY A 290 -18.08 7.37 0.33
C GLY A 290 -18.22 8.29 1.56
N LEU A 291 -18.00 9.60 1.41
CA LEU A 291 -18.21 10.58 2.48
C LEU A 291 -19.66 10.61 3.01
N LYS A 292 -20.65 10.23 2.20
CA LYS A 292 -22.06 10.12 2.60
C LYS A 292 -22.42 8.77 3.21
N ASN A 293 -21.58 7.76 3.01
CA ASN A 293 -21.85 6.37 3.39
C ASN A 293 -20.83 5.83 4.40
N GLY A 294 -20.29 6.70 5.27
CA GLY A 294 -19.52 6.29 6.45
C GLY A 294 -18.03 6.04 6.24
N PHE A 295 -17.43 6.49 5.13
CA PHE A 295 -15.97 6.49 4.97
C PHE A 295 -15.37 7.67 5.75
N ASP A 296 -14.43 7.39 6.64
CA ASP A 296 -13.82 8.32 7.59
C ASP A 296 -12.92 9.34 6.86
N ILE A 297 -12.98 10.60 7.25
CA ILE A 297 -12.12 11.64 6.69
C ILE A 297 -10.68 11.58 7.19
N GLU A 298 -10.45 10.87 8.29
CA GLU A 298 -9.15 10.76 8.96
C GLU A 298 -8.31 9.57 8.45
N ASP A 299 -8.82 8.82 7.48
CA ASP A 299 -8.17 7.64 6.89
C ASP A 299 -7.53 7.93 5.52
N GLN A 300 -6.61 7.06 5.12
CA GLN A 300 -6.13 6.96 3.74
C GLN A 300 -6.75 5.74 3.06
N TYR A 301 -7.42 5.97 1.93
CA TYR A 301 -8.03 4.93 1.13
C TYR A 301 -7.28 4.73 -0.19
N GLN A 302 -7.49 3.56 -0.78
CA GLN A 302 -7.19 3.29 -2.17
C GLN A 302 -8.51 3.01 -2.91
N VAL A 303 -8.63 3.58 -4.10
CA VAL A 303 -9.82 3.60 -4.95
C VAL A 303 -9.52 2.80 -6.21
N PHE A 304 -10.28 1.75 -6.44
CA PHE A 304 -10.28 0.98 -7.68
C PHE A 304 -11.42 1.50 -8.53
N LEU A 305 -11.10 2.12 -9.66
CA LEU A 305 -12.07 2.52 -10.67
C LEU A 305 -12.34 1.29 -11.55
N LEU A 306 -13.62 0.92 -11.62
CA LEU A 306 -14.08 -0.32 -12.20
C LEU A 306 -14.88 -0.03 -13.49
N SER A 307 -14.92 -0.99 -14.41
CA SER A 307 -15.86 -0.94 -15.53
C SER A 307 -17.31 -0.88 -15.02
N ASP A 308 -18.19 -0.23 -15.80
CA ASP A 308 -19.60 -0.13 -15.45
C ASP A 308 -20.28 -1.53 -15.44
N PRO A 309 -21.27 -1.79 -14.57
CA PRO A 309 -22.00 -3.07 -14.56
C PRO A 309 -22.57 -3.52 -15.91
N GLN A 310 -22.89 -2.58 -16.80
CA GLN A 310 -23.41 -2.86 -18.15
C GLN A 310 -22.34 -2.82 -19.25
N SER A 311 -21.10 -2.48 -18.92
CA SER A 311 -19.99 -2.45 -19.88
C SER A 311 -19.62 -3.86 -20.35
N ASP A 312 -19.20 -3.97 -21.62
CA ASP A 312 -18.62 -5.21 -22.18
C ASP A 312 -17.28 -5.59 -21.51
N ASP A 313 -16.61 -4.64 -20.86
CA ASP A 313 -15.40 -4.88 -20.08
C ASP A 313 -15.68 -5.64 -18.77
N THR A 314 -16.94 -5.71 -18.34
CA THR A 314 -17.36 -6.43 -17.13
C THR A 314 -17.68 -7.88 -17.49
N LEU A 315 -16.85 -8.82 -17.02
CA LEU A 315 -17.13 -10.24 -17.23
C LEU A 315 -18.39 -10.64 -16.45
N LYS A 316 -19.26 -11.44 -17.08
CA LYS A 316 -20.53 -11.87 -16.50
C LYS A 316 -20.60 -13.40 -16.49
N HIS A 317 -20.93 -13.95 -15.33
CA HIS A 317 -21.31 -15.34 -15.14
C HIS A 317 -22.85 -15.46 -15.18
N GLY A 318 -23.37 -16.62 -15.58
CA GLY A 318 -24.82 -16.81 -15.74
C GLY A 318 -25.61 -16.74 -14.42
N THR A 319 -24.98 -17.14 -13.32
CA THR A 319 -25.58 -17.20 -11.97
C THR A 319 -24.55 -16.86 -10.89
N SER A 320 -24.98 -16.47 -9.69
CA SER A 320 -24.05 -16.36 -8.56
C SER A 320 -23.42 -17.73 -8.24
N ILE A 321 -22.16 -17.73 -7.77
CA ILE A 321 -21.45 -18.96 -7.39
C ILE A 321 -21.66 -19.20 -5.89
N GLU A 322 -22.47 -20.18 -5.55
CA GLU A 322 -22.93 -20.43 -4.18
C GLU A 322 -21.89 -21.17 -3.32
N HIS A 323 -21.81 -20.82 -2.04
CA HIS A 323 -20.98 -21.48 -1.04
C HIS A 323 -21.84 -22.31 -0.09
N LYS A 324 -21.75 -23.64 -0.24
CA LYS A 324 -22.63 -24.60 0.45
C LYS A 324 -22.20 -24.92 1.89
N LYS A 325 -20.97 -24.61 2.32
CA LYS A 325 -20.49 -24.99 3.66
C LYS A 325 -21.08 -24.07 4.74
N VAL A 326 -21.36 -24.68 5.90
CA VAL A 326 -21.99 -24.02 7.06
C VAL A 326 -21.13 -24.24 8.30
N GLY A 327 -20.97 -23.20 9.12
CA GLY A 327 -20.26 -23.27 10.40
C GLY A 327 -19.53 -21.97 10.73
N ARG A 328 -19.09 -21.81 11.98
CA ARG A 328 -18.26 -20.66 12.36
C ARG A 328 -16.92 -20.75 11.61
N GLY A 329 -16.54 -19.67 10.92
CA GLY A 329 -15.33 -19.64 10.09
C GLY A 329 -15.48 -20.28 8.71
N SER A 330 -16.69 -20.69 8.31
CA SER A 330 -16.94 -21.31 7.00
C SER A 330 -17.04 -20.30 5.85
N ALA A 331 -16.69 -19.03 6.04
CA ALA A 331 -16.74 -18.07 4.93
C ALA A 331 -15.71 -18.44 3.87
N PHE A 332 -16.14 -18.60 2.61
CA PHE A 332 -15.25 -18.91 1.50
C PHE A 332 -14.24 -17.79 1.29
N VAL A 333 -14.65 -16.52 1.33
CA VAL A 333 -13.74 -15.37 1.29
C VAL A 333 -13.91 -14.53 2.54
N GLN A 334 -12.88 -14.44 3.39
CA GLN A 334 -12.90 -13.59 4.59
C GLN A 334 -12.35 -12.18 4.34
N ASN A 335 -11.23 -12.07 3.62
CA ASN A 335 -10.61 -10.78 3.27
C ASN A 335 -10.60 -10.61 1.76
N LYS A 336 -9.75 -11.40 1.09
CA LYS A 336 -9.65 -11.50 -0.36
C LYS A 336 -9.16 -12.90 -0.75
N ARG A 337 -9.50 -13.36 -1.94
CA ARG A 337 -8.93 -14.55 -2.59
C ARG A 337 -8.71 -14.27 -4.07
N TYR A 338 -7.75 -14.96 -4.67
CA TYR A 338 -7.36 -14.79 -6.06
C TYR A 338 -7.73 -16.04 -6.86
N PHE A 339 -8.32 -15.83 -8.03
CA PHE A 339 -8.76 -16.90 -8.92
C PHE A 339 -8.40 -16.56 -10.37
N PRO A 340 -8.12 -17.57 -11.21
CA PRO A 340 -8.17 -17.37 -12.66
C PRO A 340 -9.60 -17.04 -13.09
N HIS A 341 -9.79 -16.05 -13.95
CA HIS A 341 -11.13 -15.74 -14.47
C HIS A 341 -11.77 -16.96 -15.14
N SER A 342 -11.00 -17.78 -15.85
CA SER A 342 -11.48 -19.01 -16.50
C SER A 342 -12.07 -20.02 -15.52
N ALA A 343 -11.50 -20.13 -14.31
CA ALA A 343 -12.03 -21.00 -13.26
C ALA A 343 -13.36 -20.46 -12.71
N LEU A 344 -13.46 -19.15 -12.51
CA LEU A 344 -14.70 -18.50 -12.08
C LEU A 344 -15.80 -18.61 -13.14
N MET A 345 -15.45 -18.53 -14.42
CA MET A 345 -16.42 -18.66 -15.53
C MET A 345 -16.94 -20.09 -15.72
N ALA A 346 -16.27 -21.09 -15.15
CA ALA A 346 -16.62 -22.50 -15.27
C ALA A 346 -17.18 -23.11 -13.97
N ALA A 347 -17.25 -22.34 -12.88
CA ALA A 347 -17.63 -22.85 -11.57
C ALA A 347 -19.13 -22.72 -11.32
N ASP A 348 -19.79 -23.82 -11.00
CA ASP A 348 -21.19 -23.85 -10.56
C ASP A 348 -21.33 -23.49 -9.07
N ASP A 349 -20.34 -23.88 -8.27
CA ASP A 349 -20.26 -23.58 -6.85
C ASP A 349 -18.80 -23.44 -6.40
N THR A 350 -18.60 -22.99 -5.16
CA THR A 350 -17.25 -22.75 -4.62
C THR A 350 -16.40 -24.00 -4.42
N ASP A 351 -16.96 -25.22 -4.42
CA ASP A 351 -16.16 -26.44 -4.27
C ASP A 351 -15.36 -26.74 -5.57
N HIS A 352 -15.81 -26.23 -6.72
CA HIS A 352 -15.02 -26.24 -7.98
C HIS A 352 -13.81 -25.30 -7.96
N LEU A 353 -13.73 -24.40 -6.97
CA LEU A 353 -12.69 -23.37 -6.85
C LEU A 353 -11.64 -23.70 -5.76
N LEU A 354 -11.70 -24.89 -5.16
CA LEU A 354 -10.83 -25.33 -4.06
C LEU A 354 -9.58 -26.07 -4.52
#